data_AF-A0A832TQK6-F1
#
_entry.id   AF-A0A832TQK6-F1
#
_cell.length_a   1.000
_cell.length_b   1.000
_cell.length_c   1.000
_cell.angle_alpha   90.00
_cell.angle_beta   90.00
_cell.angle_gamma   90.00
#
_symmetry.space_group_name_H-M   'P 1'
#
loop_
_entity.id
_entity.type
_entity.pdbx_description
1 polymer ?
#
loop_
_entity_poly.entity_id
_entity_poly.type
_entity_poly.pdbx_seq_one_letter_code
_entity_poly.pdbx_strand_id
1 'polypeptide(L)' 'MKKVILVVSQEEIEKAEKYFKNVISVGEIIALRELKAIGINNPEEVISKLMEMGVIEKGEGCYNLVRKRSE' A
#
# COMPACT_ATOMS: atom_id res chain seq x y z
N MET A 1 17.81 18.36 6.59
CA MET A 1 16.64 17.65 7.15
C MET A 1 16.97 16.17 7.20
N LYS A 2 17.05 15.56 8.39
CA LYS A 2 17.32 14.11 8.50
C LYS A 2 16.04 13.38 8.09
N LYS A 3 16.09 12.60 7.00
CA LYS A 3 15.01 11.69 6.60
C LYS A 3 14.92 10.64 7.71
N VAL A 4 13.89 10.71 8.53
CA VAL A 4 13.61 9.65 9.50
C VAL A 4 13.23 8.43 8.67
N ILE A 5 14.09 7.42 8.65
CA ILE A 5 13.77 6.12 8.07
C ILE A 5 12.90 5.42 9.12
N LEU A 6 11.59 5.61 9.04
CA LEU A 6 10.67 4.74 9.76
C LEU A 6 10.72 3.38 9.07
N VAL A 7 11.14 2.37 9.84
CA VAL A 7 11.21 1.00 9.37
C VAL A 7 9.79 0.46 9.35
N VAL A 8 9.19 0.35 8.17
CA VAL A 8 7.89 -0.32 7.99
C VAL A 8 8.07 -1.79 8.37
N SER A 9 7.17 -2.33 9.19
CA SER A 9 7.25 -3.73 9.60
C SER A 9 6.88 -4.67 8.45
N GLN A 10 7.56 -5.82 8.38
CA GLN A 10 7.27 -6.84 7.35
C GLN A 10 5.82 -7.35 7.46
N GLU A 11 5.28 -7.45 8.67
CA GLU A 11 3.88 -7.85 8.91
C GLU A 11 2.89 -6.84 8.31
N GLU A 12 3.13 -5.54 8.46
CA GLU A 12 2.26 -4.50 7.87
C GLU A 12 2.33 -4.51 6.35
N ILE A 13 3.51 -4.77 5.77
CA ILE A 13 3.68 -4.95 4.31
C ILE A 13 2.81 -6.12 3.83
N GLU A 14 2.93 -7.29 4.45
CA GLU A 14 2.19 -8.49 4.06
C GLU A 14 0.66 -8.31 4.20
N LYS A 15 0.21 -7.63 5.27
CA LYS A 15 -1.21 -7.26 5.45
C LYS A 15 -1.69 -6.34 4.34
N ALA A 16 -0.93 -5.30 4.02
CA ALA A 16 -1.28 -4.34 2.97
C ALA A 16 -1.27 -5.00 1.58
N GLU A 17 -0.30 -5.87 1.27
CA GLU A 17 -0.29 -6.63 0.03
C GLU A 17 -1.54 -7.50 -0.10
N LYS A 18 -1.90 -8.23 0.97
CA LYS A 18 -3.10 -9.07 0.98
C LYS A 18 -4.36 -8.24 0.75
N TYR A 19 -4.42 -7.05 1.36
CA TYR A 19 -5.50 -6.10 1.15
C TYR A 19 -5.62 -5.68 -0.32
N PHE A 20 -4.53 -5.21 -0.95
CA PHE A 20 -4.56 -4.76 -2.35
C PHE A 20 -4.81 -5.89 -3.35
N LYS A 21 -4.39 -7.13 -3.05
CA LYS A 21 -4.73 -8.33 -3.82
C LYS A 21 -6.23 -8.64 -3.82
N ASN A 22 -6.97 -8.22 -2.79
CA ASN A 22 -8.42 -8.43 -2.71
C ASN A 22 -9.23 -7.30 -3.36
N VAL A 23 -8.81 -6.04 -3.18
CA VAL A 23 -9.59 -4.88 -3.67
C VAL A 23 -9.25 -4.48 -5.11
N ILE A 24 -8.06 -4.84 -5.61
CA ILE A 24 -7.51 -4.53 -6.95
C ILE A 24 -7.33 -3.04 -7.24
N SER A 25 -8.34 -2.21 -7.01
CA SER A 25 -8.32 -0.75 -7.15
C SER A 25 -9.12 -0.13 -6.03
N VAL A 26 -8.56 0.88 -5.36
CA VAL A 26 -9.22 1.54 -4.23
C VAL A 26 -8.87 3.03 -4.18
N GLY A 27 -9.86 3.86 -3.88
CA GLY A 27 -9.65 5.30 -3.69
C GLY A 27 -8.73 5.60 -2.51
N GLU A 28 -7.89 6.63 -2.62
CA GLU A 28 -6.84 6.94 -1.63
C GLU A 28 -7.38 7.07 -0.20
N ILE A 29 -8.49 7.79 -0.04
CA ILE A 29 -9.11 8.02 1.27
C ILE A 29 -9.61 6.70 1.90
N ILE A 30 -10.18 5.81 1.07
CA ILE A 30 -10.69 4.52 1.53
C ILE A 30 -9.52 3.60 1.91
N ALA A 31 -8.48 3.56 1.09
CA ALA A 31 -7.28 2.76 1.36
C ALA A 31 -6.66 3.12 2.72
N LEU A 32 -6.48 4.42 3.01
CA LEU A 32 -5.93 4.87 4.29
C LEU A 32 -6.81 4.44 5.47
N ARG A 33 -8.14 4.56 5.35
CA ARG A 33 -9.07 4.18 6.42
C ARG A 33 -9.07 2.67 6.67
N GLU A 34 -9.13 1.87 5.62
CA GLU A 34 -9.20 0.41 5.72
C GLU A 34 -7.88 -0.18 6.20
N LEU A 35 -6.74 0.32 5.74
CA LEU A 35 -5.42 -0.10 6.24
C LEU A 35 -5.26 0.18 7.74
N LYS A 36 -5.71 1.35 8.23
CA LYS A 36 -5.75 1.61 9.69
C LYS A 36 -6.66 0.62 10.42
N ALA A 37 -7.83 0.32 9.86
CA ALA A 37 -8.79 -0.59 10.47
C ALA A 37 -8.26 -2.02 10.61
N ILE A 38 -7.35 -2.46 9.73
CA ILE A 38 -6.67 -3.76 9.83
C ILE A 38 -5.37 -3.74 10.64
N GLY A 39 -5.10 -2.64 11.35
CA GLY A 39 -3.99 -2.52 12.30
C GLY A 39 -2.66 -2.06 11.70
N ILE A 40 -2.67 -1.37 10.56
CA ILE A 40 -1.48 -0.72 10.02
C ILE A 40 -1.36 0.69 10.62
N ASN A 41 -0.26 0.96 11.31
CA ASN A 41 -0.08 2.18 12.10
C ASN A 41 0.14 3.41 11.22
N ASN A 42 0.98 3.26 10.18
CA ASN A 42 1.31 4.33 9.23
C ASN A 42 1.03 3.89 7.78
N PRO A 43 -0.24 3.87 7.35
CA PRO A 43 -0.62 3.41 6.02
C PRO A 43 0.09 4.14 4.88
N GLU A 44 0.33 5.43 5.03
CA GLU A 44 0.99 6.28 4.04
C GLU A 44 2.40 5.78 3.71
N GLU A 45 3.17 5.41 4.73
CA GLU A 45 4.51 4.84 4.54
C GLU A 45 4.46 3.43 3.95
N VAL A 46 3.50 2.61 4.37
CA VAL A 46 3.33 1.25 3.83
C VAL A 46 2.91 1.30 2.36
N ILE A 47 1.99 2.19 1.99
CA ILE A 47 1.61 2.44 0.60
C ILE A 47 2.81 2.93 -0.21
N SER A 48 3.57 3.90 0.31
CA SER A 48 4.82 4.34 -0.33
C SER A 48 5.77 3.17 -0.57
N LYS A 49 5.90 2.27 0.41
CA LYS A 49 6.76 1.10 0.29
C LYS A 49 6.28 0.11 -0.76
N LEU A 50 4.97 -0.15 -0.82
CA LEU A 50 4.37 -1.02 -1.84
C LEU A 50 4.51 -0.45 -3.25
N MET A 51 4.45 0.88 -3.42
CA MET A 51 4.75 1.55 -4.68
C MET A 51 6.22 1.39 -5.07
N GLU A 52 7.16 1.59 -4.13
CA GLU A 52 8.59 1.33 -4.37
C GLU A 52 8.87 -0.12 -4.78
N MET A 53 8.13 -1.08 -4.22
CA MET A 53 8.24 -2.51 -4.55
C MET A 53 7.56 -2.89 -5.86
N GLY A 54 6.82 -1.98 -6.50
CA GLY A 54 6.05 -2.24 -7.72
C GLY A 54 4.86 -3.18 -7.50
N VAL A 55 4.35 -3.28 -6.27
CA VAL A 55 3.15 -4.08 -5.96
C VAL A 55 1.89 -3.32 -6.35
N ILE A 56 1.88 -2.01 -6.10
CA ILE A 56 0.79 -1.11 -6.46
C ILE A 56 1.32 0.10 -7.21
N GLU A 57 0.43 0.76 -7.96
CA GLU A 57 0.68 2.02 -8.65
C GLU A 57 -0.38 3.06 -8.27
N LYS A 58 -0.03 4.34 -8.41
CA LYS A 58 -0.94 5.45 -8.14
C LYS A 58 -1.64 5.88 -9.44
N GLY A 59 -2.97 5.85 -9.44
CA GLY A 59 -3.82 6.48 -10.44
C GLY A 59 -4.28 7.86 -10.00
N GLU A 60 -5.29 8.42 -10.69
CA GLU A 60 -5.93 9.67 -10.26
C GLU A 60 -6.88 9.39 -9.09
N GLY A 61 -6.46 9.71 -7.87
CA GLY A 61 -7.27 9.54 -6.66
C GLY A 61 -7.41 8.09 -6.18
N CYS A 62 -6.64 7.15 -6.73
CA CYS A 62 -6.69 5.74 -6.38
C CYS A 62 -5.32 5.03 -6.38
N TYR A 63 -5.27 3.87 -5.74
CA TYR A 63 -4.17 2.93 -5.81
C TYR A 63 -4.64 1.65 -6.52
N ASN A 64 -3.85 1.15 -7.46
CA ASN A 64 -4.14 -0.04 -8.25
C ASN A 64 -3.08 -1.12 -8.01
N LEU A 65 -3.50 -2.37 -7.89
CA LEU A 65 -2.60 -3.52 -7.87
C LEU A 65 -1.94 -3.68 -9.24
N VAL A 66 -0.61 -3.72 -9.27
CA VAL A 66 0.13 -3.99 -10.51
C VAL A 66 -0.08 -5.45 -10.91
N ARG A 67 -0.68 -5.66 -12.08
CA ARG A 67 -0.78 -6.99 -12.69
C ARG A 67 0.41 -7.19 -13.61
N LYS A 68 1.25 -8.18 -13.34
CA LYS A 68 2.13 -8.71 -14.39
C LYS A 68 1.23 -9.28 -15.48
N ARG A 69 1.36 -8.80 -16.73
CA ARG A 69 0.88 -9.58 -17.87
C ARG A 69 1.63 -10.91 -17.81
N SER A 70 0.91 -12.01 -17.67
CA SER A 70 1.44 -13.30 -18.07
C SER A 70 1.75 -13.17 -19.56
N GLU A 71 3.03 -13.17 -19.92
CA GLU A 71 3.46 -13.42 -21.30
C GLU A 71 3.12 -14.86 -21.70
#